data_AF-A0A379UYB1-F1
#
_entry.id   AF-A0A379UYB1-F1
#
_cell.length_a   1.000
_cell.length_b   1.000
_cell.length_c   1.000
_cell.angle_alpha   90.00
_cell.angle_beta   90.00
_cell.angle_gamma   90.00
#
_symmetry.space_group_name_H-M   'P 1'
#
loop_
_entity.id
_entity.type
_entity.pdbx_description
1 polymer ?
#
loop_
_entity_poly.entity_id
_entity_poly.type
_entity_poly.pdbx_seq_one_letter_code
_entity_poly.pdbx_strand_id
1 'polypeptide(L)' 'MLHAANAMKVNVEKCILVDDSSAGAQSGIAAGMEVFYFCADPHNKPIDHPNVTTFTDLAQLPGLWKARGWEITR' A
#
# COMPACT_ATOMS: atom_id res chain seq x y z
N MET A 1 -7.24 -4.81 -7.84
CA MET A 1 -7.55 -5.04 -6.41
C MET A 1 -8.96 -5.57 -6.14
N LEU A 2 -10.02 -5.00 -6.73
CA LEU A 2 -11.42 -5.43 -6.50
C LEU A 2 -11.71 -6.92 -6.72
N HIS A 3 -11.13 -7.53 -7.76
CA HIS A 3 -11.31 -8.96 -8.03
C HIS A 3 -10.84 -9.85 -6.86
N ALA A 4 -9.66 -9.56 -6.30
CA ALA A 4 -9.11 -10.30 -5.16
C ALA A 4 -9.94 -10.07 -3.89
N ALA A 5 -10.33 -8.83 -3.61
CA ALA A 5 -11.18 -8.51 -2.45
C ALA A 5 -12.52 -9.24 -2.49
N ASN A 6 -13.17 -9.29 -3.68
CA ASN A 6 -14.41 -10.03 -3.88
C ASN A 6 -14.23 -11.53 -3.67
N ALA A 7 -13.16 -12.13 -4.22
CA ALA A 7 -12.88 -13.56 -4.04
C ALA A 7 -12.62 -13.92 -2.58
N MET A 8 -11.95 -13.03 -1.83
CA MET A 8 -11.65 -13.21 -0.40
C MET A 8 -12.78 -12.76 0.54
N LYS A 9 -13.86 -12.17 0.00
CA LYS A 9 -14.99 -11.61 0.76
C LYS A 9 -14.56 -10.60 1.84
N VAL A 10 -13.62 -9.72 1.49
CA VAL A 10 -13.13 -8.65 2.38
C VAL A 10 -13.53 -7.28 1.83
N ASN A 11 -13.67 -6.28 2.71
CA ASN A 11 -13.84 -4.90 2.28
C ASN A 11 -12.48 -4.36 1.80
N VAL A 12 -12.38 -4.06 0.50
CA VAL A 12 -11.16 -3.55 -0.13
C VAL A 12 -10.65 -2.26 0.50
N GLU A 13 -11.53 -1.37 0.95
CA GLU A 13 -11.17 -0.08 1.59
C GLU A 13 -10.53 -0.28 2.97
N LYS A 14 -10.70 -1.47 3.57
CA LYS A 14 -10.05 -1.87 4.84
C LYS A 14 -8.80 -2.70 4.63
N CYS A 15 -8.38 -2.89 3.38
CA CYS A 15 -7.15 -3.60 3.05
C CYS A 15 -6.02 -2.59 2.79
N ILE A 16 -4.80 -3.04 3.07
CA ILE A 16 -3.58 -2.34 2.67
C ILE A 16 -3.04 -2.96 1.38
N LEU A 17 -2.45 -2.14 0.51
CA LEU A 17 -1.68 -2.59 -0.63
C LEU A 17 -0.20 -2.30 -0.36
N VAL A 18 0.67 -3.30 -0.57
CA VAL A 18 2.12 -3.12 -0.66
C VAL A 18 2.53 -3.54 -2.06
N ASP A 19 3.07 -2.61 -2.85
CA ASP A 19 3.37 -2.85 -4.27
C ASP A 19 4.65 -2.09 -4.65
N ASP A 20 5.43 -2.62 -5.61
CA ASP A 20 6.65 -2.02 -6.14
C ASP A 20 6.47 -1.46 -7.56
N SER A 21 5.25 -1.54 -8.10
CA SER A 21 4.90 -1.01 -9.41
C SER A 21 3.97 0.21 -9.32
N SER A 22 4.17 1.17 -10.22
CA SER A 22 3.28 2.33 -10.33
C SER A 22 1.86 1.90 -10.72
N ALA A 23 1.73 0.91 -11.60
CA ALA A 23 0.43 0.37 -12.02
C ALA A 23 -0.34 -0.26 -10.86
N GLY A 24 0.33 -1.05 -10.01
CA GLY A 24 -0.25 -1.64 -8.81
C GLY A 24 -0.68 -0.57 -7.81
N ALA A 25 0.19 0.38 -7.50
CA ALA A 25 -0.12 1.51 -6.62
C ALA A 25 -1.35 2.30 -7.10
N GLN A 26 -1.43 2.63 -8.39
CA GLN A 26 -2.59 3.30 -8.97
C GLN A 26 -3.87 2.45 -8.90
N SER A 27 -3.76 1.12 -9.04
CA SER A 27 -4.89 0.21 -8.83
C SER A 27 -5.40 0.23 -7.39
N GLY A 28 -4.51 0.33 -6.40
CA GLY A 28 -4.87 0.47 -4.99
C GLY A 28 -5.56 1.80 -4.70
N ILE A 29 -5.03 2.90 -5.22
CA ILE A 29 -5.64 4.23 -5.12
C ILE A 29 -7.06 4.22 -5.69
N ALA A 30 -7.25 3.68 -6.90
CA ALA A 30 -8.56 3.59 -7.54
C ALA A 30 -9.55 2.70 -6.77
N ALA A 31 -9.06 1.76 -5.96
CA ALA A 31 -9.86 0.90 -5.10
C ALA A 31 -10.10 1.46 -3.69
N GLY A 32 -9.62 2.68 -3.39
CA GLY A 32 -9.79 3.31 -2.07
C GLY A 32 -8.92 2.69 -0.96
N MET A 33 -7.83 2.03 -1.32
CA MET A 33 -6.94 1.36 -0.36
C MET A 33 -5.91 2.31 0.25
N GLU A 34 -5.35 1.91 1.39
CA GLU A 34 -4.11 2.46 1.92
C GLU A 34 -2.93 1.81 1.21
N VAL A 35 -2.11 2.62 0.53
CA VAL A 35 -1.06 2.14 -0.39
C VAL A 35 0.31 2.43 0.19
N PHE A 36 1.10 1.38 0.39
CA PHE A 36 2.53 1.46 0.67
C PHE A 36 3.27 1.17 -0.63
N TYR A 37 3.82 2.21 -1.25
CA TYR A 37 4.49 2.11 -2.54
C TYR A 37 6.01 1.98 -2.35
N PHE A 38 6.56 0.84 -2.75
CA PHE A 38 7.99 0.54 -2.62
C PHE A 38 8.79 1.21 -3.75
N CYS A 39 9.54 2.24 -3.40
CA CYS A 39 10.36 3.03 -4.33
C CYS A 39 11.85 2.90 -4.02
N ALA A 40 12.36 1.68 -3.88
CA ALA A 40 13.80 1.45 -3.69
C ALA A 40 14.62 1.71 -4.97
N ASP A 41 14.00 1.58 -6.15
CA ASP A 41 14.63 1.84 -7.44
C ASP A 41 14.38 3.31 -7.89
N PRO A 42 15.41 4.05 -8.35
CA PRO A 42 15.28 5.41 -8.90
C PRO A 42 14.23 5.60 -10.02
N HIS A 43 13.84 4.54 -10.73
CA HIS A 43 12.80 4.58 -11.76
C HIS A 43 11.38 4.74 -11.18
N ASN A 44 11.18 4.37 -9.91
CA ASN A 44 9.90 4.50 -9.22
C ASN A 44 9.76 5.91 -8.64
N LYS A 45 9.13 6.80 -9.41
CA LYS A 45 8.82 8.14 -8.95
C LYS A 45 7.74 8.09 -7.85
N PRO A 46 7.92 8.80 -6.73
CA PRO A 46 6.88 8.91 -5.70
C PRO A 46 5.54 9.40 -6.29
N ILE A 47 4.45 8.91 -5.72
CA ILE A 47 3.09 9.33 -6.09
C ILE A 47 2.58 10.25 -4.98
N ASP A 48 2.27 11.50 -5.32
CA ASP A 48 1.68 12.46 -4.40
C ASP A 48 0.17 12.21 -4.28
N HIS A 49 -0.23 11.52 -3.21
CA HIS A 49 -1.62 11.19 -2.92
C HIS A 49 -1.80 10.94 -1.40
N PRO A 50 -2.90 11.41 -0.77
CA PRO A 50 -3.08 11.32 0.69
C PRO A 50 -3.03 9.89 1.25
N ASN A 51 -3.46 8.91 0.47
CA ASN A 51 -3.48 7.50 0.87
C ASN A 51 -2.24 6.71 0.41
N VAL A 52 -1.20 7.40 -0.11
CA VAL A 52 0.05 6.76 -0.53
C VAL A 52 1.17 7.11 0.44
N THR A 53 1.84 6.08 0.95
CA THR A 53 3.09 6.20 1.69
C THR A 53 4.20 5.56 0.88
N THR A 54 5.12 6.37 0.37
CA THR A 54 6.33 5.87 -0.29
C THR A 54 7.35 5.41 0.75
N PHE A 55 8.00 4.28 0.50
CA PHE A 55 9.04 3.72 1.36
C PHE A 55 10.10 3.00 0.53
N THR A 56 11.30 2.79 1.08
CA THR A 56 12.44 2.28 0.30
C THR A 56 13.07 1.01 0.88
N ASP A 57 12.58 0.54 2.01
CA ASP A 57 13.03 -0.70 2.66
C ASP A 57 11.84 -1.40 3.32
N LEU A 58 11.64 -2.70 3.05
CA LEU A 58 10.57 -3.52 3.64
C LEU A 58 10.62 -3.54 5.18
N ALA A 59 11.80 -3.37 5.78
CA ALA A 59 11.95 -3.27 7.24
C ALA A 59 11.26 -2.02 7.84
N GLN A 60 10.90 -1.02 7.02
CA GLN A 60 10.18 0.17 7.47
C GLN A 60 8.69 -0.10 7.73
N LEU A 61 8.08 -1.11 7.11
CA LEU A 61 6.64 -1.37 7.15
C LEU A 61 6.07 -1.49 8.58
N PRO A 62 6.66 -2.27 9.51
CA PRO A 62 6.15 -2.34 10.88
C PRO A 62 6.12 -0.97 11.57
N GLY A 63 7.14 -0.13 11.33
CA GLY A 63 7.19 1.24 11.86
C GLY A 63 6.12 2.15 11.26
N LEU A 64 5.91 2.05 9.94
CA LEU A 64 4.88 2.82 9.22
C LEU A 64 3.47 2.43 9.65
N TRP A 65 3.19 1.14 9.83
CA TRP A 65 1.90 0.66 10.35
C TRP A 65 1.66 1.12 11.78
N LYS A 66 2.69 1.03 12.64
CA LYS A 66 2.60 1.51 14.02
C LYS A 66 2.35 3.02 14.09
N ALA A 67 2.95 3.82 13.20
CA ALA A 67 2.71 5.26 13.12
C ALA A 67 1.25 5.61 12.76
N ARG A 68 0.54 4.69 12.09
CA ARG A 68 -0.90 4.77 11.83
C ARG A 68 -1.77 4.17 12.95
N GLY A 69 -1.15 3.69 14.04
CA GLY A 69 -1.82 3.02 15.14
C GLY A 69 -2.22 1.57 14.86
N TRP A 70 -1.58 0.92 13.88
CA TRP A 70 -1.87 -0.47 13.50
C TRP A 70 -0.79 -1.43 14.01
N GLU A 71 -1.21 -2.57 14.55
CA GLU A 71 -0.34 -3.69 14.92
C GLU A 71 -0.65 -4.90 14.02
N ILE A 72 0.04 -4.96 12.88
CA ILE A 72 -0.19 -5.99 11.84
C ILE A 72 0.78 -7.17 11.99
N THR A 73 1.99 -6.93 12.52
CA THR A 73 3.00 -7.97 12.79
C THR A 73 3.00 -8.34 14.27
N ARG A 74 3.30 -9.59 14.59
CA ARG A 74 3.50 -10.09 15.96
C ARG A 74 4.93 -9.88 16.43
#